data_AF-A0A9E1QHV0-F1
#
_entry.id   AF-A0A9E1QHV0-F1
#
_cell.length_a   1.000
_cell.length_b   1.000
_cell.length_c   1.000
_cell.angle_alpha   90.00
_cell.angle_beta   90.00
_cell.angle_gamma   90.00
#
_symmetry.space_group_name_H-M   'P 1'
#
loop_
_entity.id
_entity.type
_entity.pdbx_description
1 polymer ?
#
loop_
_entity_poly.entity_id
_entity_poly.type
_entity_poly.pdbx_seq_one_letter_code
_entity_poly.pdbx_strand_id
1 'polypeptide(L)'
;MSGPELIFATAALSALRAVEDGRAVEAGQETSASNAERDAAIAAQRGETNANEARRRGSARQATQRARLAHAGADAAGTPLDLQGQISAEAEFDALRRADAGNLTALNQLTRAQAFRRRGAAVRRAGLFEAGATLLGGLR
;
A
#
# COMPACT_ATOMS: atom_id res chain seq x y z
N MET A 1 13.52 34.69 43.09
CA MET A 1 13.29 34.51 41.65
C MET A 1 12.55 35.73 41.16
N SER A 2 13.21 36.54 40.35
CA SER A 2 12.61 37.71 39.73
C SER A 2 11.63 37.25 38.65
N GLY A 3 10.52 37.98 38.46
CA GLY A 3 9.47 37.68 37.46
C GLY A 3 9.94 37.21 36.06
N PRO A 4 11.04 37.71 35.48
CA PRO A 4 11.54 37.22 34.18
C PRO A 4 12.01 35.75 34.18
N GLU A 5 12.61 35.23 35.26
CA GLU A 5 13.13 33.85 35.31
C GLU A 5 12.02 32.79 35.17
N LEU A 6 10.83 33.09 35.71
CA LEU A 6 9.63 32.24 35.63
C LEU A 6 9.04 32.18 34.21
N ILE A 7 9.15 33.26 33.44
CA ILE A 7 8.68 33.33 32.05
C ILE A 7 9.61 32.51 31.14
N PHE A 8 10.93 32.57 31.36
CA PHE A 8 11.89 31.75 30.61
C PHE A 8 11.74 30.26 30.91
N ALA A 9 11.55 29.88 32.18
CA ALA A 9 11.37 28.48 32.57
C ALA A 9 10.10 27.87 31.96
N THR A 10 9.00 28.63 31.89
CA THR A 10 7.73 28.17 31.29
C THR A 10 7.79 28.10 29.76
N ALA A 11 8.45 29.05 29.09
CA ALA A 11 8.68 29.02 27.65
C ALA A 11 9.56 27.83 27.21
N ALA A 12 10.62 27.52 27.98
CA ALA A 12 11.49 26.38 27.71
C ALA A 12 10.77 25.03 27.86
N LEU A 13 9.94 24.87 28.90
CA LEU A 13 9.10 23.68 29.10
C LEU A 13 8.09 23.47 27.95
N SER A 14 7.49 24.58 27.49
CA SER A 14 6.53 24.57 26.38
C SER A 14 7.19 24.16 25.06
N ALA A 15 8.38 24.71 24.79
CA ALA A 15 9.18 24.38 23.62
C ALA A 15 9.63 22.91 23.61
N LEU A 16 10.06 22.37 24.75
CA LEU A 16 10.41 20.96 24.89
C LEU A 16 9.23 20.03 24.59
N ARG A 17 8.05 20.36 25.12
CA ARG A 17 6.83 19.59 24.88
C ARG A 17 6.43 19.57 23.41
N ALA A 18 6.51 20.71 22.71
CA ALA A 18 6.22 20.78 21.27
C ALA A 18 7.14 19.88 20.43
N VAL A 19 8.42 19.76 20.82
CA VAL A 19 9.38 18.86 20.16
C VAL A 19 9.08 17.40 20.45
N GLU A 20 8.74 17.05 21.70
CA GLU A 20 8.36 15.69 22.07
C GLU A 20 7.07 15.25 21.37
N ASP A 21 6.05 16.09 21.35
CA ASP A 21 4.78 15.84 20.65
C ASP A 21 5.04 15.62 19.15
N GLY A 22 5.91 16.43 18.54
CA GLY A 22 6.30 16.25 17.13
C GLY A 22 6.99 14.92 16.84
N ARG A 23 7.88 14.46 17.74
CA ARG A 23 8.57 13.16 17.63
C ARG A 23 7.61 11.98 17.83
N ALA A 24 6.70 12.07 18.79
CA ALA A 24 5.70 11.05 19.03
C ALA A 24 4.78 10.87 17.81
N VAL A 25 4.36 11.98 17.18
CA VAL A 25 3.60 11.93 15.94
C VAL A 25 4.41 11.34 14.80
N GLU A 26 5.68 11.73 14.62
CA GLU A 26 6.57 11.15 13.59
C GLU A 26 6.68 9.63 13.75
N ALA A 27 6.92 9.13 14.97
CA ALA A 27 7.00 7.69 15.26
C ALA A 27 5.67 6.96 14.97
N GLY A 28 4.54 7.58 15.32
CA GLY A 28 3.22 7.07 14.99
C GLY A 28 3.01 6.97 13.48
N GLN A 29 3.39 8.00 12.73
CA GLN A 29 3.29 8.02 11.27
C GLN A 29 4.23 7.01 10.61
N GLU A 30 5.43 6.80 11.13
CA GLU A 30 6.34 5.76 10.61
C GLU A 30 5.77 4.36 10.81
N THR A 31 5.10 4.11 11.93
CA THR A 31 4.38 2.85 12.18
C THR A 31 3.25 2.66 11.17
N SER A 32 2.46 3.70 10.90
CA SER A 32 1.42 3.68 9.86
C SER A 32 2.02 3.45 8.46
N ALA A 33 3.17 4.03 8.17
CA ALA A 33 3.89 3.81 6.91
C ALA A 33 4.34 2.35 6.77
N SER A 34 4.94 1.76 7.81
CA SER A 34 5.36 0.36 7.81
C SER A 34 4.18 -0.60 7.64
N ASN A 35 3.04 -0.33 8.28
CA ASN A 35 1.83 -1.13 8.11
C ASN A 35 1.32 -1.06 6.66
N ALA A 36 1.30 0.13 6.05
CA ALA A 36 0.91 0.29 4.66
C ALA A 36 1.87 -0.46 3.69
N GLU A 37 3.17 -0.52 3.98
CA GLU A 37 4.12 -1.33 3.18
C GLU A 37 3.85 -2.83 3.30
N ARG A 38 3.51 -3.32 4.50
CA ARG A 38 3.10 -4.72 4.69
C ARG A 38 1.81 -5.03 3.94
N ASP A 39 0.82 -4.14 4.03
CA ASP A 39 -0.44 -4.27 3.30
C ASP A 39 -0.21 -4.26 1.78
N ALA A 40 0.74 -3.48 1.29
CA ALA A 40 1.14 -3.47 -0.12
C ALA A 40 1.69 -4.83 -0.55
N ALA A 41 2.60 -5.42 0.24
CA ALA A 41 3.16 -6.74 -0.04
C ALA A 41 2.08 -7.83 -0.05
N ILE A 42 1.17 -7.80 0.93
CA ILE A 42 0.03 -8.72 1.00
C ILE A 42 -0.89 -8.55 -0.22
N ALA A 43 -1.18 -7.32 -0.63
CA ALA A 43 -2.03 -7.05 -1.79
C ALA A 43 -1.41 -7.59 -3.10
N ALA A 44 -0.11 -7.38 -3.31
CA ALA A 44 0.61 -7.94 -4.44
C ALA A 44 0.57 -9.48 -4.44
N GLN A 45 0.86 -10.10 -3.30
CA GLN A 45 0.82 -11.57 -3.15
C GLN A 45 -0.58 -12.14 -3.39
N ARG A 46 -1.63 -11.48 -2.90
CA ARG A 46 -3.02 -11.86 -3.15
C ARG A 46 -3.37 -11.74 -4.64
N GLY A 47 -2.92 -10.68 -5.30
CA GLY A 47 -3.08 -10.51 -6.75
C GLY A 47 -2.49 -11.69 -7.53
N GLU A 48 -1.26 -12.05 -7.22
CA GLU A 48 -0.57 -13.18 -7.87
C GLU A 48 -1.23 -14.53 -7.56
N THR A 49 -1.68 -14.74 -6.31
CA THR A 49 -2.42 -15.96 -5.94
C THR A 49 -3.73 -16.07 -6.73
N ASN A 50 -4.49 -14.98 -6.83
CA ASN A 50 -5.74 -14.93 -7.58
C ASN A 50 -5.53 -15.11 -9.09
N ALA A 51 -4.42 -14.62 -9.63
CA ALA A 51 -4.02 -14.83 -11.02
C ALA A 51 -3.72 -16.31 -11.28
N ASN A 52 -2.94 -16.95 -10.39
CA ASN A 52 -2.63 -18.37 -10.50
C ASN A 52 -3.87 -19.26 -10.37
N GLU A 53 -4.82 -18.90 -9.51
CA GLU A 53 -6.12 -19.58 -9.46
C GLU A 53 -6.90 -19.43 -10.76
N ALA A 54 -6.91 -18.23 -11.38
CA ALA A 54 -7.57 -18.00 -12.66
C ALA A 54 -6.99 -18.90 -13.76
N ARG A 55 -5.66 -18.97 -13.86
CA ARG A 55 -4.96 -19.86 -14.79
C ARG A 55 -5.34 -21.32 -14.56
N ARG A 56 -5.31 -21.80 -13.30
CA ARG A 56 -5.70 -23.18 -12.95
C ARG A 56 -7.15 -23.50 -13.36
N ARG A 57 -8.09 -22.57 -13.12
CA ARG A 57 -9.49 -22.73 -13.52
C ARG A 57 -9.63 -22.74 -15.06
N GLY A 58 -8.88 -21.90 -15.76
CA GLY A 58 -8.79 -21.89 -17.22
C GLY A 58 -8.34 -23.24 -17.78
N SER A 59 -7.20 -23.75 -17.30
CA SER A 59 -6.66 -25.04 -17.70
C SER A 59 -7.62 -26.20 -17.41
N ALA A 60 -8.31 -26.18 -16.25
CA ALA A 60 -9.30 -27.19 -15.90
C ALA A 60 -10.52 -27.19 -16.84
N ARG A 61 -11.01 -26.00 -17.23
CA ARG A 61 -12.09 -25.86 -18.21
C ARG A 61 -11.66 -26.39 -19.57
N GLN A 62 -10.46 -26.02 -20.03
CA GLN A 62 -9.91 -26.51 -21.29
C GLN A 62 -9.74 -28.04 -21.29
N ALA A 63 -9.25 -28.61 -20.19
CA ALA A 63 -9.14 -30.07 -20.03
C ALA A 63 -10.51 -30.76 -20.10
N THR A 64 -11.51 -30.21 -19.42
CA THR A 64 -12.88 -30.74 -19.44
C THR A 64 -13.51 -30.66 -20.83
N GLN A 65 -13.28 -29.58 -21.56
CA GLN A 65 -13.77 -29.44 -22.93
C GLN A 65 -13.10 -30.41 -23.88
N ARG A 66 -11.77 -30.58 -23.79
CA ARG A 66 -11.04 -31.60 -24.56
C ARG A 66 -11.56 -33.00 -24.29
N ALA A 67 -11.79 -33.35 -23.02
CA ALA A 67 -12.34 -34.66 -22.65
C ALA A 67 -13.75 -34.87 -23.21
N ARG A 68 -14.61 -33.85 -23.18
CA ARG A 68 -15.96 -33.91 -23.76
C ARG A 68 -15.95 -34.04 -25.28
N LEU A 69 -15.06 -33.30 -25.96
CA LEU A 69 -14.88 -33.39 -27.41
C LEU A 69 -14.40 -34.78 -27.82
N ALA A 70 -13.40 -35.32 -27.10
CA ALA A 70 -12.91 -36.68 -27.32
C ALA A 70 -14.02 -37.73 -27.11
N HIS A 71 -14.85 -37.57 -26.08
CA HIS A 71 -16.00 -38.45 -25.85
C HIS A 71 -17.07 -38.38 -26.94
N ALA A 72 -17.24 -37.22 -27.58
CA ALA A 72 -18.22 -37.04 -28.65
C ALA A 72 -17.78 -37.64 -30.00
N GLY A 73 -16.54 -38.14 -30.11
CA GLY A 73 -16.00 -38.69 -31.35
C GLY A 73 -15.82 -37.64 -32.46
N ALA A 74 -15.89 -36.35 -32.12
CA ALA A 74 -15.66 -35.26 -33.05
C ALA A 74 -14.17 -35.07 -33.27
N ASP A 75 -13.74 -35.04 -34.54
CA ASP A 75 -12.36 -34.75 -34.89
C ASP A 75 -12.03 -33.30 -34.47
N ALA A 76 -10.86 -33.09 -33.85
CA ALA A 76 -10.51 -31.80 -33.23
C ALA A 76 -10.17 -30.68 -34.25
N ALA A 77 -10.46 -30.89 -35.54
CA ALA A 77 -10.08 -30.01 -36.62
C ALA A 77 -11.02 -28.81 -36.77
N GLY A 78 -10.44 -27.61 -36.91
CA GLY A 78 -11.16 -26.36 -37.18
C GLY A 78 -11.69 -25.66 -35.93
N THR A 79 -12.99 -25.33 -35.94
CA THR A 79 -13.71 -24.51 -34.94
C THR A 79 -13.48 -24.89 -33.47
N PRO A 80 -13.35 -26.18 -33.08
CA PRO A 80 -13.07 -26.56 -31.70
C PRO A 80 -11.67 -26.18 -31.21
N LEU A 81 -10.67 -26.13 -32.11
CA LEU A 81 -9.31 -25.74 -31.77
C LEU A 81 -9.21 -24.22 -31.53
N ASP A 82 -9.89 -23.44 -32.38
CA ASP A 82 -9.98 -21.98 -32.24
C ASP A 82 -10.68 -21.58 -30.93
N LEU A 83 -11.75 -22.30 -30.57
CA LEU A 83 -12.45 -22.12 -29.29
C LEU A 83 -11.52 -22.38 -28.09
N GLN A 84 -10.69 -23.42 -28.15
CA GLN A 84 -9.72 -23.70 -27.07
C GLN A 84 -8.67 -22.59 -26.95
N GLY A 85 -8.21 -22.05 -28.08
CA GLY A 85 -7.30 -20.90 -28.10
C GLY A 85 -7.92 -19.67 -27.45
N GLN A 86 -9.16 -19.34 -27.81
CA GLN A 86 -9.90 -18.20 -27.24
C GLN A 86 -10.08 -18.34 -25.72
N ILE A 87 -10.43 -19.53 -25.24
CA ILE A 87 -10.63 -19.78 -23.81
C ILE A 87 -9.32 -19.66 -23.03
N SER A 88 -8.20 -20.14 -23.61
CA SER A 88 -6.88 -19.97 -22.99
C SER A 88 -6.48 -18.50 -22.94
N ALA A 89 -6.73 -17.74 -24.01
CA ALA A 89 -6.43 -16.31 -24.05
C ALA A 89 -7.28 -15.52 -23.04
N GLU A 90 -8.57 -15.82 -22.93
CA GLU A 90 -9.47 -15.18 -21.97
C GLU A 90 -9.10 -15.51 -20.52
N ALA A 91 -8.69 -16.75 -20.24
CA ALA A 91 -8.21 -17.14 -18.92
C ALA A 91 -6.91 -16.43 -18.53
N GLU A 92 -5.95 -16.29 -19.45
CA GLU A 92 -4.72 -15.54 -19.17
C GLU A 92 -5.00 -14.04 -19.02
N PHE A 93 -5.91 -13.49 -19.82
CA PHE A 93 -6.33 -12.10 -19.67
C PHE A 93 -6.99 -11.83 -18.30
N ASP A 94 -7.87 -12.73 -17.82
CA ASP A 94 -8.44 -12.64 -16.47
C ASP A 94 -7.35 -12.77 -15.39
N ALA A 95 -6.37 -13.67 -15.58
CA ALA A 95 -5.24 -13.80 -14.66
C ALA A 95 -4.42 -12.52 -14.56
N LEU A 96 -4.06 -11.92 -15.70
CA LEU A 96 -3.32 -10.66 -15.77
C LEU A 96 -4.09 -9.51 -15.11
N ARG A 97 -5.40 -9.39 -15.38
CA ARG A 97 -6.24 -8.36 -14.74
C ARG A 97 -6.26 -8.48 -13.21
N ARG A 98 -6.25 -9.71 -12.68
CA ARG A 98 -6.22 -9.94 -11.22
C ARG A 98 -4.86 -9.59 -10.62
N ALA A 99 -3.76 -9.93 -11.30
CA ALA A 99 -2.43 -9.53 -10.89
C ALA A 99 -2.30 -7.99 -10.88
N ASP A 100 -2.74 -7.33 -11.95
CA ASP A 100 -2.72 -5.87 -12.08
C ASP A 100 -3.57 -5.18 -11.02
N ALA A 101 -4.76 -5.69 -10.71
CA ALA A 101 -5.58 -5.15 -9.63
C ALA A 101 -4.86 -5.24 -8.26
N GLY A 102 -4.16 -6.34 -8.00
CA GLY A 102 -3.31 -6.50 -6.82
C GLY A 102 -2.15 -5.49 -6.79
N ASN A 103 -1.46 -5.32 -7.92
CA ASN A 103 -0.36 -4.37 -8.07
C ASN A 103 -0.79 -2.90 -7.90
N LEU A 104 -1.93 -2.51 -8.46
CA LEU A 104 -2.51 -1.17 -8.28
C LEU A 104 -2.85 -0.92 -6.81
N THR A 105 -3.42 -1.91 -6.13
CA THR A 105 -3.70 -1.83 -4.69
C THR A 105 -2.41 -1.68 -3.89
N ALA A 106 -1.38 -2.45 -4.22
CA ALA A 106 -0.07 -2.35 -3.60
C ALA A 106 0.55 -0.95 -3.80
N LEU A 107 0.52 -0.42 -5.02
CA LEU A 107 1.03 0.91 -5.35
C LEU A 107 0.31 2.02 -4.56
N ASN A 108 -1.01 1.91 -4.42
CA ASN A 108 -1.79 2.85 -3.61
C ASN A 108 -1.35 2.84 -2.14
N GLN A 109 -1.08 1.66 -1.58
CA GLN A 109 -0.60 1.53 -0.20
C GLN A 109 0.83 2.06 -0.04
N LEU A 110 1.73 1.82 -0.99
CA LEU A 110 3.06 2.42 -1.00
C LEU A 110 3.00 3.95 -1.07
N THR A 111 2.09 4.51 -1.87
CA THR A 111 1.87 5.95 -1.95
C THR A 111 1.39 6.52 -0.61
N ARG A 112 0.49 5.81 0.08
CA ARG A 112 0.05 6.17 1.44
C ARG A 112 1.20 6.11 2.44
N ALA A 113 2.06 5.08 2.38
CA ALA A 113 3.24 4.98 3.22
C ALA A 113 4.15 6.21 3.07
N GLN A 114 4.42 6.62 1.84
CA GLN A 114 5.19 7.84 1.57
C GLN A 114 4.51 9.10 2.11
N ALA A 115 3.18 9.20 1.99
CA ALA A 115 2.42 10.32 2.54
C ALA A 115 2.53 10.39 4.08
N PHE A 116 2.44 9.25 4.77
CA PHE A 116 2.62 9.19 6.22
C PHE A 116 4.01 9.66 6.64
N ARG A 117 5.07 9.18 5.98
CA ARG A 117 6.45 9.63 6.25
C ARG A 117 6.61 11.14 6.08
N ARG A 118 6.10 11.69 4.97
CA ARG A 118 6.14 13.14 4.70
C ARG A 118 5.38 13.93 5.77
N ARG A 119 4.21 13.43 6.19
CA ARG A 119 3.41 14.06 7.26
C ARG A 119 4.15 14.03 8.60
N GLY A 120 4.75 12.91 8.98
CA GLY A 120 5.56 12.78 10.19
C GLY A 120 6.72 13.77 10.20
N ALA A 121 7.50 13.82 9.11
CA ALA A 121 8.62 14.75 8.97
C ALA A 121 8.17 16.22 8.99
N ALA A 122 7.03 16.55 8.38
CA ALA A 122 6.48 17.89 8.39
C ALA A 122 6.04 18.32 9.81
N VAL A 123 5.36 17.45 10.55
CA VAL A 123 4.93 17.73 11.93
C VAL A 123 6.13 17.90 12.86
N ARG A 124 7.15 17.05 12.76
CA ARG A 124 8.39 17.24 13.52
C ARG A 124 9.05 18.59 13.22
N ARG A 125 9.14 18.97 11.94
CA ARG A 125 9.69 20.29 11.56
C ARG A 125 8.84 21.42 12.14
N ALA A 126 7.52 21.33 12.07
CA ALA A 126 6.62 22.31 12.66
C ALA A 126 6.83 22.45 14.18
N GLY A 127 6.95 21.34 14.91
CA GLY A 127 7.24 21.35 16.35
C GLY A 127 8.59 22.00 16.69
N LEU A 128 9.62 21.80 15.86
CA LEU A 128 10.91 22.50 16.00
C LEU A 128 10.80 24.01 15.74
N PHE A 129 10.05 24.42 14.71
CA PHE A 129 9.80 25.83 14.42
C PHE A 129 8.99 26.50 15.52
N GLU A 130 7.96 25.83 16.04
CA GLU A 130 7.13 26.32 17.15
C GLU A 130 7.95 26.45 18.44
N ALA A 131 8.78 25.46 18.75
CA ALA A 131 9.72 25.53 19.87
C ALA A 131 10.69 26.72 19.72
N GLY A 132 11.26 26.93 18.54
CA GLY A 132 12.14 28.06 18.26
C GLY A 132 11.41 29.41 18.36
N ALA A 133 10.19 29.51 17.82
CA ALA A 133 9.37 30.70 17.89
C ALA A 133 8.95 31.01 19.34
N THR A 134 8.66 30.00 20.16
CA THR A 134 8.32 30.15 21.58
C THR A 134 9.52 30.66 22.38
N LEU A 135 10.72 30.15 22.11
CA LEU A 135 11.96 30.61 22.74
C LEU A 135 12.31 32.06 22.36
N LEU A 136 12.15 32.42 21.08
CA LEU A 136 12.40 33.79 20.59
C LEU A 136 11.30 34.78 21.04
N GLY A 137 10.05 34.32 21.12
CA GLY A 137 8.90 35.11 21.54
C GLY A 137 8.88 35.39 23.04
N GLY A 138 9.34 34.44 23.86
CA GLY A 138 9.55 34.65 25.31
C GLY A 138 10.73 35.56 25.66
N LEU A 139 11.53 35.97 24.66
CA LEU A 139 12.68 36.86 24.80
C LEU A 139 12.33 38.34 24.55
N ARG A 140 11.09 38.63 24.14
CA ARG A 140 10.52 39.98 23.99
C ARG A 140 9.68 40.37 25.20
#